data_AF-A0A6J2XRW8-F1
#
_entry.id   AF-A0A6J2XRW8-F1
#
_cell.length_a   1.000
_cell.length_b   1.000
_cell.length_c   1.000
_cell.angle_alpha   90.00
_cell.angle_beta   90.00
_cell.angle_gamma   90.00
#
_symmetry.space_group_name_H-M   'P 1'
#
loop_
_entity.id
_entity.type
_entity.pdbx_description
1 polymer ?
#
loop_
_entity_poly.entity_id
_entity_poly.type
_entity_poly.pdbx_seq_one_letter_code
_entity_poly.pdbx_strand_id
1 'polypeptide(L)'
;MDEENANSTIYAVEFLSVLDQYSISDDLHCEFKFNDYIPQDGDRITLFKFGWNDAKDYLLFEWVPFGLKETRYFVTFPKDVLPKNQLQLYQICYINGENEVMGASTPFQFNAEPSEVKQDSKPTNFDVTDSKISTNKDQELSLLKEENIMLKDTLKALISKRLIKNYDQEIAEVKELTESLKKMLLDHEKEIDSLKSKIRQGGEEFRKLYLEKVKVERKYEKLRNKTIKEERNKTIESNDKLSFDLGDLPSLPPFDIKHVIS
;
A
#
# COMPACT_ATOMS: atom_id res chain seq x y z
N MET A 1 30.51 8.65 38.28
CA MET A 1 29.75 9.86 37.89
C MET A 1 29.30 9.54 36.50
N ASP A 2 28.17 8.85 36.41
CA ASP A 2 27.62 8.34 35.17
C ASP A 2 26.68 9.41 34.64
N GLU A 3 27.19 10.23 33.74
CA GLU A 3 26.37 11.20 33.01
C GLU A 3 25.65 10.47 31.86
N GLU A 4 24.33 10.39 32.04
CA GLU A 4 23.30 10.49 31.01
C GLU A 4 23.45 9.59 29.79
N ASN A 5 22.89 8.38 29.92
CA ASN A 5 22.29 7.66 28.80
C ASN A 5 21.05 8.46 28.33
N ALA A 6 21.28 9.57 27.63
CA ALA A 6 20.26 10.22 26.83
C ALA A 6 19.90 9.24 25.72
N ASN A 7 18.66 8.73 25.75
CA ASN A 7 18.05 7.96 24.68
C ASN A 7 18.13 8.78 23.39
N SER A 8 19.24 8.66 22.66
CA SER A 8 19.34 9.12 21.30
C SER A 8 18.45 8.17 20.52
N THR A 9 17.25 8.63 20.20
CA THR A 9 16.42 7.98 19.18
C THR A 9 17.24 8.02 17.91
N ILE A 10 18.00 6.94 17.65
CA ILE A 10 18.79 6.81 16.45
C ILE A 10 17.79 6.76 15.31
N TYR A 11 17.73 7.84 14.53
CA TYR A 11 16.90 7.88 13.34
C TYR A 11 17.34 6.77 12.38
N ALA A 12 16.35 6.11 11.77
CA ALA A 12 16.59 5.04 10.82
C ALA A 12 17.21 5.57 9.50
N VAL A 13 17.01 6.87 9.23
CA VAL A 13 17.52 7.59 8.07
C VAL A 13 18.35 8.79 8.50
N GLU A 14 19.52 8.95 7.89
CA GLU A 14 20.44 10.06 8.15
C GLU A 14 20.61 10.90 6.88
N PHE A 15 20.33 12.21 6.98
CA PHE A 15 20.59 13.16 5.91
C PHE A 15 22.06 13.60 5.91
N LEU A 16 22.69 13.56 4.75
CA LEU A 16 24.10 13.87 4.56
C LEU A 16 24.24 15.26 3.94
N SER A 17 25.31 15.96 4.31
CA SER A 17 25.73 17.21 3.66
C SER A 17 24.66 18.32 3.63
N VAL A 18 23.79 18.39 4.65
CA VAL A 18 22.75 19.42 4.74
C VAL A 18 23.40 20.77 5.05
N LEU A 19 23.26 21.73 4.13
CA LEU A 19 23.73 23.10 4.30
C LEU A 19 22.77 23.91 5.18
N ASP A 20 23.29 24.91 5.88
CA ASP A 20 22.48 25.86 6.66
C ASP A 20 21.64 26.78 5.75
N GLN A 21 22.10 27.00 4.51
CA GLN A 21 21.45 27.87 3.53
C GLN A 21 21.51 27.28 2.12
N TYR A 22 20.40 27.39 1.39
CA TYR A 22 20.29 27.02 -0.03
C TYR A 22 19.80 28.20 -0.87
N SER A 23 20.22 28.25 -2.12
CA SER A 23 19.79 29.27 -3.07
C SER A 23 18.35 29.00 -3.55
N ILE A 24 17.51 30.03 -3.63
CA ILE A 24 16.16 29.94 -4.25
C ILE A 24 16.26 29.73 -5.77
N SER A 25 17.42 30.02 -6.37
CA SER A 25 17.65 29.94 -7.81
C SER A 25 18.10 28.55 -8.28
N ASP A 26 18.39 27.64 -7.35
CA ASP A 26 18.94 26.31 -7.61
C ASP A 26 18.02 25.21 -7.06
N ASP A 27 18.11 24.02 -7.64
CA ASP A 27 17.36 22.87 -7.16
C ASP A 27 17.93 22.40 -5.81
N LEU A 28 17.06 21.94 -4.91
CA LEU A 28 17.47 21.41 -3.61
C LEU A 28 17.78 19.92 -3.75
N HIS A 29 19.06 19.58 -3.69
CA HIS A 29 19.53 18.19 -3.68
C HIS A 29 19.64 17.67 -2.25
N CYS A 30 18.91 16.61 -1.96
CA CYS A 30 18.89 15.93 -0.67
C CYS A 30 19.65 14.61 -0.80
N GLU A 31 20.79 14.51 -0.13
CA GLU A 31 21.53 13.26 0.00
C GLU A 31 21.21 12.62 1.35
N PHE A 32 20.98 11.31 1.37
CA PHE A 32 20.72 10.57 2.61
C PHE A 32 21.16 9.12 2.51
N LYS A 33 21.29 8.47 3.67
CA LYS A 33 21.59 7.04 3.78
C LYS A 33 20.65 6.38 4.79
N PHE A 34 20.45 5.09 4.61
CA PHE A 34 19.73 4.26 5.56
C PHE A 34 20.72 3.61 6.54
N ASN A 35 20.39 3.63 7.82
CA ASN A 35 21.15 2.93 8.84
C ASN A 35 20.59 1.50 9.00
N ASP A 36 19.39 1.36 9.56
CA ASP A 36 18.72 0.08 9.82
C ASP A 36 17.33 0.00 9.15
N TYR A 37 17.16 0.64 7.99
CA TYR A 37 15.88 0.73 7.30
C TYR A 37 15.99 0.33 5.83
N ILE A 38 14.96 -0.36 5.35
CA ILE A 38 14.84 -0.78 3.94
C ILE A 38 13.70 0.05 3.32
N PRO A 39 13.97 0.88 2.29
CA PRO A 39 12.95 1.70 1.66
C PRO A 39 11.82 0.85 1.08
N GLN A 40 10.59 1.27 1.33
CA GLN A 40 9.37 0.62 0.87
C GLN A 40 8.60 1.49 -0.12
N ASP A 41 7.65 0.86 -0.82
CA ASP A 41 6.70 1.60 -1.63
C ASP A 41 5.84 2.50 -0.74
N GLY A 42 5.67 3.77 -1.13
CA GLY A 42 4.99 4.79 -0.32
C GLY A 42 5.89 5.62 0.61
N ASP A 43 7.20 5.35 0.63
CA ASP A 43 8.15 6.20 1.35
C ASP A 43 8.47 7.49 0.59
N ARG A 44 8.68 8.58 1.33
CA ARG A 44 8.89 9.91 0.75
C ARG A 44 9.84 10.78 1.56
N ILE A 45 10.57 11.64 0.84
CA ILE A 45 11.26 12.78 1.42
C ILE A 45 10.32 13.96 1.38
N THR A 46 10.20 14.66 2.49
CA THR A 46 9.30 15.80 2.65
C THR A 46 10.06 17.04 3.09
N LEU A 47 9.69 18.20 2.55
CA LEU A 47 10.16 19.49 3.00
C LEU A 47 9.09 20.12 3.91
N PHE A 48 9.46 20.44 5.15
CA PHE A 48 8.60 21.10 6.11
C PHE A 48 9.05 22.52 6.41
N LYS A 49 8.08 23.34 6.85
CA LYS A 49 8.39 24.52 7.66
C LYS A 49 8.81 24.06 9.06
N PHE A 50 9.92 24.57 9.58
CA PHE A 50 10.41 24.22 10.91
C PHE A 50 9.35 24.55 12.00
N GLY A 51 9.20 23.64 12.97
CA GLY A 51 8.12 23.71 13.97
C GLY A 51 6.78 23.11 13.51
N TRP A 52 6.83 22.21 12.52
CA TRP A 52 5.69 21.37 12.10
C TRP A 52 5.27 20.42 13.24
N ASN A 53 3.98 20.04 13.29
CA ASN A 53 3.45 19.17 14.34
C ASN A 53 2.96 17.82 13.80
N ASP A 54 2.52 17.78 12.55
CA ASP A 54 1.98 16.58 11.91
C ASP A 54 2.77 16.26 10.62
N ALA A 55 2.91 14.97 10.31
CA ALA A 55 3.48 14.46 9.07
C ALA A 55 2.72 14.95 7.81
N LYS A 56 1.50 15.49 7.97
CA LYS A 56 0.67 16.09 6.92
C LYS A 56 0.98 17.56 6.65
N ASP A 57 1.75 18.23 7.51
CA ASP A 57 2.08 19.67 7.39
C ASP A 57 3.20 19.95 6.35
N TYR A 58 3.49 19.01 5.46
CA TYR A 58 4.58 19.14 4.50
C TYR A 58 4.25 20.19 3.45
N LEU A 59 5.28 20.90 2.98
CA LEU A 59 5.17 21.87 1.90
C LEU A 59 5.32 21.20 0.54
N LEU A 60 6.32 20.33 0.43
CA LEU A 60 6.65 19.56 -0.77
C LEU A 60 7.02 18.14 -0.36
N PHE A 61 6.87 17.20 -1.27
CA PHE A 61 7.39 15.86 -1.10
C PHE A 61 7.86 15.28 -2.43
N GLU A 62 8.77 14.34 -2.35
CA GLU A 62 9.24 13.53 -3.47
C GLU A 62 9.31 12.07 -3.04
N TRP A 63 8.89 11.18 -3.94
CA TRP A 63 8.89 9.74 -3.66
C TRP A 63 10.32 9.21 -3.63
N VAL A 64 10.59 8.33 -2.67
CA VAL A 64 11.89 7.65 -2.59
C VAL A 64 11.89 6.49 -3.57
N PRO A 65 12.91 6.39 -4.45
CA PRO A 65 13.03 5.23 -5.32
C PRO A 65 13.34 3.98 -4.49
N PHE A 66 12.42 3.00 -4.51
CA PHE A 66 12.58 1.73 -3.82
C PHE A 66 13.22 0.66 -4.73
N GLY A 67 13.94 -0.30 -4.14
CA GLY A 67 14.55 -1.43 -4.86
C GLY A 67 15.97 -1.20 -5.42
N LEU A 68 16.52 0.01 -5.26
CA LEU A 68 17.93 0.28 -5.48
C LEU A 68 18.74 -0.18 -4.26
N LYS A 69 19.89 -0.81 -4.46
CA LYS A 69 20.84 -1.15 -3.38
C LYS A 69 22.02 -0.19 -3.44
N GLU A 70 21.74 1.07 -3.12
CA GLU A 70 22.75 2.11 -3.08
C GLU A 70 23.19 2.39 -1.64
N THR A 71 24.43 2.81 -1.47
CA THR A 71 24.97 3.25 -0.17
C THR A 71 24.51 4.66 0.18
N ARG A 72 24.10 5.45 -0.81
CA ARG A 72 23.65 6.85 -0.72
C ARG A 72 22.50 7.04 -1.70
N TYR A 73 21.46 7.74 -1.27
CA TYR A 73 20.28 8.04 -2.05
C TYR A 73 20.18 9.54 -2.27
N PHE A 74 19.63 9.92 -3.43
CA PHE A 74 19.48 11.31 -3.83
C PHE A 74 18.04 11.57 -4.25
N VAL A 75 17.50 12.67 -3.73
CA VAL A 75 16.21 13.22 -4.13
C VAL A 75 16.40 14.70 -4.43
N THR A 76 15.76 15.18 -5.50
CA THR A 76 15.89 16.58 -5.92
C THR A 76 14.53 17.24 -5.93
N PHE A 77 14.41 18.36 -5.22
CA PHE A 77 13.25 19.24 -5.31
C PHE A 77 13.54 20.35 -6.34
N PRO A 78 12.72 20.49 -7.39
CA PRO A 78 12.92 21.52 -8.41
C PRO A 78 12.77 22.93 -7.83
N LYS A 79 13.65 23.85 -8.22
CA LYS A 79 13.65 25.25 -7.76
C LYS A 79 12.32 25.99 -7.95
N ASP A 80 11.58 25.65 -9.00
CA ASP A 80 10.33 26.32 -9.37
C ASP A 80 9.23 26.12 -8.33
N VAL A 81 9.31 25.04 -7.55
CA VAL A 81 8.35 24.72 -6.49
C VAL A 81 8.86 25.07 -5.08
N LEU A 82 10.13 25.47 -4.94
CA LEU A 82 10.72 25.75 -3.63
C LEU A 82 10.10 26.98 -2.95
N PRO A 83 9.97 26.97 -1.61
CA PRO A 83 9.52 28.13 -0.85
C PRO A 83 10.43 29.36 -1.06
N LYS A 84 9.83 30.50 -1.42
CA LYS A 84 10.55 31.76 -1.69
C LYS A 84 10.72 32.66 -0.45
N ASN A 85 10.25 32.22 0.71
CA ASN A 85 10.33 33.00 1.94
C ASN A 85 11.66 32.75 2.65
N GLN A 86 12.52 33.78 2.66
CA GLN A 86 13.90 33.71 3.15
C GLN A 86 14.05 33.76 4.66
N LEU A 87 13.04 34.23 5.38
CA LEU A 87 13.09 34.39 6.84
C LEU A 87 12.63 33.14 7.58
N GLN A 88 12.19 32.13 6.86
CA GLN A 88 11.62 30.92 7.42
C GLN A 88 12.66 29.80 7.44
N LEU A 89 12.75 29.10 8.57
CA LEU A 89 13.49 27.85 8.66
C LEU A 89 12.65 26.70 8.11
N TYR A 90 13.33 25.80 7.39
CA TYR A 90 12.79 24.58 6.81
C TYR A 90 13.58 23.38 7.29
N GLN A 91 13.00 22.20 7.19
CA GLN A 91 13.61 20.94 7.57
C GLN A 91 13.18 19.86 6.60
N ILE A 92 14.10 19.01 6.19
CA ILE A 92 13.80 17.83 5.37
C ILE A 92 13.57 16.66 6.32
N CYS A 93 12.52 15.88 6.08
CA CYS A 93 12.22 14.68 6.84
C CYS A 93 12.01 13.50 5.89
N TYR A 94 12.37 12.29 6.36
CA TYR A 94 12.00 11.04 5.73
C TYR A 94 10.74 10.52 6.41
N ILE A 95 9.72 10.19 5.62
CA ILE A 95 8.46 9.65 6.11
C ILE A 95 8.20 8.31 5.43
N ASN A 96 7.89 7.29 6.24
CA ASN A 96 7.53 5.97 5.71
C ASN A 96 6.09 5.93 5.15
N GLY A 97 5.72 4.84 4.48
CA GLY A 97 4.35 4.61 4.00
C GLY A 97 3.25 4.68 5.08
N GLU A 98 3.60 4.51 6.36
CA GLU A 98 2.67 4.60 7.50
C GLU A 98 2.54 6.03 8.06
N ASN A 99 3.20 7.02 7.46
CA ASN A 99 3.27 8.43 7.88
C ASN A 99 4.08 8.68 9.17
N GLU A 100 5.01 7.80 9.50
CA GLU A 100 5.93 7.98 10.61
C GLU A 100 7.25 8.60 10.14
N VAL A 101 7.84 9.45 10.99
CA VAL A 101 9.08 10.17 10.69
C VAL A 101 10.27 9.29 11.04
N MET A 102 10.99 8.83 10.02
CA MET A 102 12.14 7.92 10.18
C MET A 102 13.48 8.66 10.24
N GLY A 103 13.49 9.95 9.90
CA GLY A 103 14.66 10.82 9.99
C GLY A 103 14.31 12.27 9.74
N ALA A 104 15.08 13.18 10.30
CA ALA A 104 14.92 14.62 10.13
C ALA A 104 16.30 15.29 9.99
N SER A 105 16.42 16.23 9.06
CA SER A 105 17.65 16.99 8.82
C SER A 105 17.86 18.06 9.89
N THR A 106 19.03 18.69 9.89
CA THR A 106 19.19 19.99 10.55
C THR A 106 18.32 21.05 9.85
N PRO A 107 17.82 22.07 10.57
CA PRO A 107 17.04 23.15 9.97
C PRO A 107 17.91 24.06 9.10
N PHE A 108 17.37 24.57 7.99
CA PHE A 108 18.05 25.44 7.05
C PHE A 108 17.14 26.53 6.48
N GLN A 109 17.69 27.49 5.75
CA GLN A 109 16.95 28.58 5.12
C GLN A 109 17.18 28.63 3.61
N PHE A 110 16.23 29.23 2.88
CA PHE A 110 16.45 29.59 1.48
C PHE A 110 16.85 31.05 1.37
N ASN A 111 17.88 31.37 0.59
CA ASN A 111 18.31 32.74 0.34
C ASN A 111 18.15 33.06 -1.16
N ALA A 112 17.70 34.27 -1.50
CA ALA A 112 17.83 34.76 -2.87
C ALA A 112 19.15 35.53 -2.92
N GLU A 113 20.19 34.88 -3.40
CA GLU A 113 21.36 35.59 -3.91
C GLU A 113 20.92 36.57 -5.03
N PRO A 114 21.66 37.69 -5.27
CA PRO A 114 23.10 37.82 -5.01
C PRO A 114 23.55 39.16 -4.38
N SER A 115 24.70 39.22 -3.71
CA SER A 115 25.67 40.35 -3.77
C SER A 115 26.87 40.19 -2.84
N GLU A 116 28.05 40.26 -3.44
CA GLU A 116 29.29 40.68 -2.77
C GLU A 116 29.05 41.94 -1.93
N VAL A 117 29.39 41.87 -0.65
CA VAL A 117 29.35 43.01 0.26
C VAL A 117 30.41 44.04 -0.18
N LYS A 118 29.98 45.13 -0.81
CA LYS A 118 30.75 46.40 -0.85
C LYS A 118 30.09 47.38 0.11
N GLN A 119 30.62 47.45 1.32
CA GLN A 119 30.50 48.65 2.14
C GLN A 119 31.34 49.75 1.50
N ASP A 120 30.75 50.92 1.22
CA ASP A 120 31.42 52.19 1.49
C ASP A 120 30.51 53.42 1.40
N SER A 121 30.64 54.25 2.45
CA SER A 121 30.43 55.71 2.50
C SER A 121 29.02 56.35 2.44
N LYS A 122 28.62 56.92 3.59
CA LYS A 122 27.89 58.21 3.72
C LYS A 122 28.92 59.37 3.61
N PRO A 123 28.54 60.67 3.69
CA PRO A 123 27.29 61.40 3.38
C PRO A 123 27.57 62.67 2.53
N THR A 124 26.55 63.45 2.13
CA THR A 124 26.60 64.93 2.22
C THR A 124 25.23 65.58 2.01
N ASN A 125 24.95 66.55 2.88
CA ASN A 125 23.76 67.39 2.91
C ASN A 125 23.73 68.38 1.74
N PHE A 126 22.54 68.70 1.22
CA PHE A 126 22.28 69.98 0.56
C PHE A 126 20.92 70.54 0.94
N ASP A 127 20.91 71.85 1.12
CA ASP A 127 20.00 72.69 1.87
C ASP A 127 18.93 73.34 0.96
N VAL A 128 17.69 73.41 1.47
CA VAL A 128 16.63 74.40 1.15
C VAL A 128 16.22 74.55 -0.33
N THR A 129 15.60 73.50 -0.87
CA THR A 129 14.45 73.59 -1.82
C THR A 129 13.31 72.64 -1.44
N ASP A 130 13.31 72.16 -0.19
CA ASP A 130 12.59 70.93 0.16
C ASP A 130 11.11 71.09 0.49
N SER A 131 10.61 72.22 1.01
CA SER A 131 9.25 72.22 1.56
C SER A 131 8.11 72.09 0.52
N LYS A 132 8.28 72.61 -0.70
CA LYS A 132 7.28 72.48 -1.79
C LYS A 132 7.45 71.20 -2.62
N ILE A 133 8.68 70.71 -2.75
CA ILE A 133 8.97 69.44 -3.43
C ILE A 133 8.61 68.27 -2.51
N SER A 134 8.88 68.37 -1.21
CA SER A 134 8.45 67.41 -0.18
C SER A 134 6.95 67.29 -0.14
N THR A 135 6.19 68.39 -0.08
CA THR A 135 4.72 68.32 -0.03
C THR A 135 4.09 67.67 -1.26
N ASN A 136 4.60 67.94 -2.47
CA ASN A 136 4.15 67.24 -3.67
C ASN A 136 4.55 65.74 -3.66
N LYS A 137 5.77 65.41 -3.23
CA LYS A 137 6.22 64.01 -3.07
C LYS A 137 5.42 63.27 -2.00
N ASP A 138 5.02 63.95 -0.93
CA ASP A 138 4.23 63.39 0.16
C ASP A 138 2.79 63.08 -0.30
N GLN A 139 2.21 63.94 -1.14
CA GLN A 139 0.92 63.70 -1.79
C GLN A 139 0.98 62.54 -2.77
N GLU A 140 2.00 62.50 -3.63
CA GLU A 140 2.23 61.40 -4.58
C GLU A 140 2.45 60.07 -3.84
N LEU A 141 3.25 60.08 -2.77
CA LEU A 141 3.46 58.92 -1.90
C LEU A 141 2.17 58.47 -1.22
N SER A 142 1.28 59.39 -0.84
CA SER A 142 -0.02 59.06 -0.28
C SER A 142 -0.92 58.36 -1.30
N LEU A 143 -0.99 58.87 -2.53
CA LEU A 143 -1.77 58.27 -3.61
C LEU A 143 -1.23 56.88 -3.97
N LEU A 144 0.09 56.75 -4.09
CA LEU A 144 0.75 55.46 -4.34
C LEU A 144 0.48 54.45 -3.21
N LYS A 145 0.45 54.89 -1.94
CA LYS A 145 0.09 54.01 -0.81
C LYS A 145 -1.35 53.53 -0.89
N GLU A 146 -2.28 54.42 -1.22
CA GLU A 146 -3.69 54.09 -1.38
C GLU A 146 -3.91 53.11 -2.54
N GLU A 147 -3.28 53.35 -3.69
CA GLU A 147 -3.28 52.43 -4.82
C GLU A 147 -2.66 51.07 -4.44
N ASN A 148 -1.56 51.06 -3.68
CA ASN A 148 -0.92 49.83 -3.23
C ASN A 148 -1.82 49.02 -2.28
N ILE A 149 -2.60 49.68 -1.43
CA ILE A 149 -3.59 49.03 -0.56
C ILE A 149 -4.71 48.42 -1.41
N MET A 150 -5.26 49.19 -2.35
CA MET A 150 -6.32 48.73 -3.26
C MET A 150 -5.87 47.52 -4.11
N LEU A 151 -4.64 47.56 -4.63
CA LEU A 151 -4.04 46.45 -5.37
C LEU A 151 -3.84 45.22 -4.48
N LYS A 152 -3.36 45.40 -3.25
CA LYS A 152 -3.20 44.31 -2.28
C LYS A 152 -4.54 43.65 -1.93
N ASP A 153 -5.58 44.44 -1.72
CA ASP A 153 -6.91 43.91 -1.38
C ASP A 153 -7.56 43.20 -2.56
N THR A 154 -7.40 43.75 -3.77
CA THR A 154 -7.83 43.08 -5.01
C THR A 154 -7.11 41.74 -5.21
N LEU A 155 -5.79 41.71 -4.99
CA LEU A 155 -4.99 40.50 -5.11
C LEU A 155 -5.41 39.43 -4.09
N LYS A 156 -5.65 39.82 -2.82
CA LYS A 156 -6.18 38.92 -1.79
C LYS A 156 -7.54 38.33 -2.22
N ALA A 157 -8.46 39.17 -2.69
CA ALA A 157 -9.79 38.71 -3.11
C ALA A 157 -9.72 37.71 -4.28
N LEU A 158 -8.83 37.95 -5.25
CA LEU A 158 -8.62 37.04 -6.38
C LEU A 158 -8.01 35.70 -5.94
N ILE A 159 -7.03 35.73 -5.02
CA ILE A 159 -6.43 34.52 -4.46
C ILE A 159 -7.50 33.71 -3.71
N SER A 160 -8.26 34.35 -2.81
CA SER A 160 -9.35 33.69 -2.07
C SER A 160 -10.38 33.07 -3.00
N LYS A 161 -10.81 33.80 -4.05
CA LYS A 161 -11.75 33.27 -5.04
C LYS A 161 -11.20 32.06 -5.79
N ARG A 162 -9.92 32.08 -6.16
CA ARG A 162 -9.25 30.96 -6.84
C ARG A 162 -9.17 29.74 -5.92
N LEU A 163 -8.80 29.94 -4.65
CA LEU A 163 -8.74 28.87 -3.66
C LEU A 163 -10.10 28.22 -3.44
N ILE A 164 -11.16 29.02 -3.24
CA ILE A 164 -12.53 28.49 -3.08
C ILE A 164 -12.94 27.67 -4.30
N LYS A 165 -12.68 28.17 -5.52
CA LYS A 165 -13.00 27.44 -6.75
C LYS A 165 -12.25 26.11 -6.86
N ASN A 166 -10.97 26.08 -6.48
CA ASN A 166 -10.20 24.85 -6.45
C ASN A 166 -10.77 23.84 -5.44
N TYR A 167 -11.09 24.28 -4.22
CA TYR A 167 -11.70 23.42 -3.21
C TYR A 167 -13.08 22.90 -3.66
N ASP A 168 -13.92 23.74 -4.29
CA ASP A 168 -15.21 23.30 -4.82
C ASP A 168 -15.05 22.20 -5.89
N GLN A 169 -14.02 22.33 -6.74
CA GLN A 169 -13.70 21.33 -7.75
C GLN A 169 -13.21 20.02 -7.12
N GLU A 170 -12.26 20.08 -6.19
CA GLU A 170 -11.77 18.89 -5.46
C GLU A 170 -12.90 18.19 -4.70
N ILE A 171 -13.79 18.94 -4.05
CA ILE A 171 -14.97 18.39 -3.37
C ILE A 171 -15.90 17.69 -4.36
N ALA A 172 -16.09 18.24 -5.56
CA ALA A 172 -16.92 17.62 -6.59
C ALA A 172 -16.31 16.30 -7.09
N GLU A 173 -15.00 16.28 -7.38
CA GLU A 173 -14.27 15.10 -7.82
C GLU A 173 -14.29 13.99 -6.76
N VAL A 174 -14.05 14.33 -5.48
CA VAL A 174 -14.11 13.38 -4.37
C VAL A 174 -15.52 12.82 -4.19
N LYS A 175 -16.57 13.63 -4.36
CA LYS A 175 -17.97 13.17 -4.28
C LYS A 175 -18.28 12.17 -5.39
N GLU A 176 -17.89 12.47 -6.63
CA GLU A 176 -18.11 11.58 -7.77
C GLU A 176 -17.38 10.24 -7.59
N LEU A 177 -16.12 10.29 -7.15
CA LEU A 177 -15.33 9.09 -6.86
C LEU A 177 -15.96 8.26 -5.74
N THR A 178 -16.44 8.92 -4.68
CA THR A 178 -17.13 8.26 -3.56
C THR A 178 -18.41 7.56 -4.01
N GLU A 179 -19.18 8.19 -4.90
CA GLU A 179 -20.43 7.62 -5.41
C GLU A 179 -20.17 6.43 -6.34
N SER A 180 -19.16 6.54 -7.20
CA SER A 180 -18.67 5.44 -8.03
C SER A 180 -18.21 4.24 -7.19
N LEU A 181 -17.42 4.48 -6.14
CA LEU A 181 -16.93 3.43 -5.25
C LEU A 181 -18.07 2.75 -4.49
N LYS A 182 -19.06 3.51 -4.01
CA LYS A 182 -20.26 2.96 -3.36
C LYS A 182 -21.05 2.04 -4.30
N LYS A 183 -21.18 2.43 -5.58
CA LYS A 183 -21.86 1.60 -6.58
C LYS A 183 -21.11 0.29 -6.82
N MET A 184 -19.79 0.35 -6.96
CA MET A 184 -18.94 -0.84 -7.13
C MET A 184 -19.05 -1.80 -5.94
N LEU A 185 -19.05 -1.27 -4.70
CA LEU A 185 -19.24 -2.07 -3.50
C LEU A 185 -20.60 -2.79 -3.50
N LEU A 186 -21.67 -2.10 -3.86
CA LEU A 186 -23.02 -2.69 -3.94
C LEU A 186 -23.09 -3.82 -4.98
N ASP A 187 -22.43 -3.64 -6.13
CA ASP A 187 -22.42 -4.65 -7.18
C ASP A 187 -21.59 -5.88 -6.79
N HIS A 188 -20.44 -5.69 -6.12
CA HIS A 188 -19.69 -6.82 -5.55
C HIS A 188 -20.45 -7.55 -4.45
N GLU A 189 -21.21 -6.84 -3.61
CA GLU A 189 -22.04 -7.48 -2.58
C GLU A 189 -23.10 -8.41 -3.20
N LYS A 190 -23.77 -7.95 -4.28
CA LYS A 190 -24.69 -8.79 -5.05
C LYS A 190 -24.01 -10.00 -5.68
N GLU A 191 -22.78 -9.83 -6.18
CA GLU A 191 -22.01 -10.92 -6.78
C GLU A 191 -21.64 -11.98 -5.72
N ILE A 192 -21.19 -11.54 -4.55
CA ILE A 192 -20.91 -12.42 -3.40
C ILE A 192 -22.15 -13.21 -3.02
N ASP A 193 -23.31 -12.57 -2.93
CA ASP A 193 -24.56 -13.26 -2.57
C ASP A 193 -25.00 -14.26 -3.65
N SER A 194 -24.82 -13.93 -4.93
CA SER A 194 -25.05 -14.84 -6.04
C SER A 194 -24.14 -16.07 -5.96
N LEU A 195 -22.84 -15.87 -5.70
CA LEU A 195 -21.87 -16.95 -5.56
C LEU A 195 -22.16 -17.82 -4.34
N LYS A 196 -22.50 -17.24 -3.19
CA LYS A 196 -22.94 -17.99 -2.00
C LYS A 196 -24.15 -18.87 -2.30
N SER A 197 -25.14 -18.34 -3.03
CA SER A 197 -26.31 -19.11 -3.45
C SER A 197 -25.94 -20.29 -4.34
N LYS A 198 -25.07 -20.08 -5.34
CA LYS A 198 -24.56 -21.15 -6.20
C LYS A 198 -23.80 -22.23 -5.43
N ILE A 199 -22.94 -21.84 -4.49
CA ILE A 199 -22.21 -22.80 -3.63
C ILE A 199 -23.19 -23.64 -2.82
N ARG A 200 -24.22 -23.01 -2.23
CA ARG A 200 -25.24 -23.71 -1.47
C ARG A 200 -26.03 -24.70 -2.34
N GLN A 201 -26.47 -24.27 -3.52
CA GLN A 201 -27.17 -25.14 -4.47
C GLN A 201 -26.31 -26.33 -4.89
N GLY A 202 -25.04 -26.08 -5.26
CA GLY A 202 -24.09 -27.14 -5.59
C GLY A 202 -23.86 -28.13 -4.45
N GLY A 203 -23.80 -27.64 -3.20
CA GLY A 203 -23.70 -28.49 -2.01
C GLY A 203 -24.94 -29.37 -1.79
N GLU A 204 -26.14 -28.82 -2.01
CA GLU A 204 -27.40 -29.57 -1.91
C GLU A 204 -27.51 -30.65 -2.99
N GLU A 205 -27.12 -30.34 -4.23
CA GLU A 205 -27.07 -31.30 -5.34
C GLU A 205 -26.02 -32.39 -5.11
N PHE A 206 -24.82 -32.03 -4.68
CA PHE A 206 -23.77 -32.99 -4.34
C PHE A 206 -24.23 -33.97 -3.27
N ARG A 207 -24.88 -33.47 -2.21
CA ARG A 207 -25.45 -34.32 -1.15
C ARG A 207 -26.50 -35.30 -1.70
N LYS A 208 -27.37 -34.84 -2.60
CA LYS A 208 -28.40 -35.68 -3.24
C LYS A 208 -27.76 -36.79 -4.09
N LEU A 209 -26.81 -36.43 -4.95
CA LEU A 209 -26.08 -37.39 -5.78
C LEU A 209 -25.29 -38.40 -4.93
N TYR A 210 -24.67 -37.94 -3.84
CA TYR A 210 -23.95 -38.81 -2.93
C TYR A 210 -24.87 -39.85 -2.26
N LEU A 211 -26.06 -39.42 -1.80
CA LEU A 211 -27.08 -40.32 -1.25
C LEU A 211 -27.56 -41.34 -2.29
N GLU A 212 -27.74 -40.93 -3.54
CA GLU A 212 -28.13 -41.81 -4.63
C GLU A 212 -27.04 -42.82 -4.98
N LYS A 213 -25.78 -42.38 -5.08
CA LYS A 213 -24.61 -43.24 -5.25
C LYS A 213 -24.58 -44.35 -4.20
N VAL A 214 -24.70 -44.00 -2.91
CA VAL A 214 -24.70 -44.98 -1.80
C VAL A 214 -25.86 -45.97 -1.92
N LYS A 215 -27.05 -45.52 -2.35
CA LYS A 215 -28.21 -46.41 -2.58
C LYS A 215 -27.95 -47.40 -3.73
N VAL A 216 -27.34 -46.94 -4.82
CA VAL A 216 -26.99 -47.78 -5.97
C VAL A 216 -25.92 -48.78 -5.59
N GLU A 217 -24.85 -48.37 -4.90
CA GLU A 217 -23.79 -49.25 -4.40
C GLU A 217 -24.36 -50.37 -3.50
N ARG A 218 -25.27 -50.03 -2.57
CA ARG A 218 -25.95 -51.04 -1.74
C ARG A 218 -26.79 -52.02 -2.55
N LYS A 219 -27.48 -51.55 -3.60
CA LYS A 219 -28.27 -52.43 -4.48
C LYS A 219 -27.36 -53.35 -5.30
N TYR A 220 -26.27 -52.80 -5.83
CA TYR A 220 -25.26 -53.55 -6.57
C TYR A 220 -24.65 -54.66 -5.70
N GLU A 221 -24.24 -54.35 -4.47
CA GLU A 221 -23.66 -55.34 -3.56
C GLU A 221 -24.65 -56.46 -3.19
N LYS A 222 -25.94 -56.11 -3.02
CA LYS A 222 -26.99 -57.12 -2.79
C LYS A 222 -27.18 -58.04 -3.98
N LEU A 223 -27.23 -57.49 -5.19
CA LEU A 223 -27.35 -58.27 -6.43
C LEU A 223 -26.15 -59.18 -6.62
N ARG A 224 -24.93 -58.63 -6.48
CA ARG A 224 -23.67 -59.38 -6.56
C ARG A 224 -23.64 -60.55 -5.59
N ASN A 225 -23.98 -60.32 -4.32
CA ASN A 225 -24.03 -61.39 -3.32
C ASN A 225 -25.11 -62.44 -3.60
N LYS A 226 -26.25 -62.04 -4.19
CA LYS A 226 -27.30 -62.97 -4.61
C LYS A 226 -26.81 -63.85 -5.76
N THR A 227 -26.18 -63.29 -6.80
CA THR A 227 -25.60 -64.04 -7.91
C THR A 227 -24.56 -65.05 -7.43
N ILE A 228 -23.64 -64.64 -6.54
CA ILE A 228 -22.62 -65.54 -5.98
C ILE A 228 -23.26 -66.70 -5.20
N LYS A 229 -24.35 -66.46 -4.45
CA LYS A 229 -25.08 -67.52 -3.74
C LYS A 229 -25.77 -68.48 -4.70
N GLU A 230 -26.41 -67.96 -5.74
CA GLU A 230 -27.08 -68.78 -6.76
C GLU A 230 -26.08 -69.66 -7.52
N GLU A 231 -24.91 -69.13 -7.88
CA GLU A 231 -23.82 -69.89 -8.50
C GLU A 231 -23.29 -71.00 -7.57
N ARG A 232 -23.06 -70.70 -6.29
CA ARG A 232 -22.64 -71.71 -5.30
C ARG A 232 -23.68 -72.82 -5.13
N ASN A 233 -24.95 -72.48 -5.03
CA ASN A 233 -26.01 -73.47 -4.88
C ASN A 233 -26.13 -74.39 -6.10
N LYS A 234 -26.02 -73.84 -7.32
CA LYS A 234 -25.99 -74.66 -8.55
C LYS A 234 -24.81 -75.63 -8.58
N THR A 235 -23.63 -75.21 -8.11
CA THR A 235 -22.46 -76.09 -8.00
C THR A 235 -22.70 -77.22 -7.00
N ILE A 236 -23.31 -76.93 -5.84
CA ILE A 236 -23.64 -77.95 -4.83
C ILE A 236 -24.66 -78.94 -5.39
N GLU A 237 -25.76 -78.48 -6.00
CA GLU A 237 -26.77 -79.36 -6.61
C GLU A 237 -26.20 -80.23 -7.74
N SER A 238 -25.23 -79.70 -8.50
CA SER A 238 -24.54 -80.47 -9.54
C SER A 238 -23.64 -81.55 -8.94
N ASN A 239 -22.96 -81.27 -7.82
CA ASN A 239 -22.13 -82.24 -7.11
C ASN A 239 -22.97 -83.33 -6.43
N ASP A 240 -24.13 -82.99 -5.85
CA ASP A 240 -25.06 -83.97 -5.26
C ASP A 240 -25.65 -84.91 -6.32
N LYS A 241 -25.95 -84.42 -7.53
CA LYS A 241 -26.38 -85.28 -8.66
C LYS A 241 -25.27 -86.19 -9.20
N LEU A 242 -24.01 -85.87 -8.92
CA LEU A 242 -22.84 -86.68 -9.25
C LEU A 242 -22.44 -87.64 -8.12
N SER A 243 -23.19 -87.71 -7.01
CA SER A 243 -22.93 -88.69 -5.96
C SER A 243 -23.21 -90.10 -6.49
N PHE A 244 -22.14 -90.81 -6.85
CA PHE A 244 -22.18 -92.22 -7.23
C PHE A 244 -22.62 -93.05 -6.02
N ASP A 245 -23.76 -93.73 -6.12
CA ASP A 245 -24.26 -94.62 -5.06
C ASP A 245 -23.34 -95.83 -4.93
N LEU A 246 -22.46 -95.81 -3.92
CA LEU A 246 -21.54 -96.91 -3.61
C LEU A 246 -22.27 -98.12 -3.00
N GLY A 247 -23.58 -98.05 -2.74
CA GLY A 247 -24.36 -99.10 -2.10
C GLY A 247 -24.57 -100.36 -2.94
N ASP A 248 -24.45 -100.26 -4.28
CA ASP A 248 -24.73 -101.37 -5.22
C ASP A 248 -23.46 -102.02 -5.81
N LEU A 249 -22.28 -101.73 -5.26
CA LEU A 249 -21.05 -102.39 -5.70
C LEU A 249 -21.06 -103.87 -5.24
N PRO A 250 -21.01 -104.85 -6.16
CA PRO A 250 -20.90 -106.25 -5.77
C PRO A 250 -19.62 -106.43 -4.96
N SER A 251 -19.75 -107.05 -3.78
CA SER A 251 -18.61 -107.35 -2.92
C SER A 251 -17.56 -108.14 -3.71
N LEU A 252 -16.33 -107.64 -3.74
CA LEU A 252 -15.19 -108.34 -4.33
C LEU A 252 -15.11 -109.77 -3.76
N PRO A 253 -14.97 -110.80 -4.61
CA PRO A 253 -14.79 -112.16 -4.11
C PRO A 253 -13.51 -112.26 -3.27
N PRO A 254 -13.47 -113.14 -2.26
CA PRO A 254 -12.31 -113.30 -1.41
C PRO A 254 -11.08 -113.70 -2.24
N PHE A 255 -9.95 -113.01 -2.01
CA PHE A 255 -8.68 -113.32 -2.66
C PHE A 255 -8.17 -114.68 -2.17
N ASP A 256 -7.86 -115.57 -3.12
CA ASP A 256 -7.33 -116.91 -2.85
C ASP A 256 -5.82 -116.81 -2.54
N ILE A 257 -5.47 -116.74 -1.24
CA ILE A 257 -4.08 -116.73 -0.79
C ILE A 257 -3.58 -118.17 -0.71
N LYS A 258 -3.34 -118.77 -1.87
CA LYS A 258 -2.57 -120.01 -2.00
C LYS A 258 -1.48 -119.78 -3.02
N HIS A 259 -0.37 -119.20 -2.56
CA HIS A 259 1.02 -119.40 -3.00
C HIS A 259 1.90 -118.24 -2.52
N VAL A 260 2.14 -118.15 -1.21
CA VAL A 260 3.32 -117.44 -0.67
C VAL A 260 3.85 -118.25 0.53
N ILE A 261 4.40 -119.44 0.25
CA ILE A 261 5.44 -120.04 1.08
C ILE A 261 6.41 -120.73 0.12
N SER A 262 7.53 -120.07 -0.12
CA SER A 262 8.85 -120.66 -0.35
C SER A 262 9.89 -119.67 0.14
#